data_AF-X6DRR1-F1
#
_entry.id   AF-X6DRR1-F1
#
_cell.length_a   1.000
_cell.length_b   1.000
_cell.length_c   1.000
_cell.angle_alpha   90.00
_cell.angle_beta   90.00
_cell.angle_gamma   90.00
#
_symmetry.space_group_name_H-M   'P 1'
#
loop_
_entity.id
_entity.type
_entity.pdbx_description
1 polymer ?
#
loop_
_entity_poly.entity_id
_entity_poly.type
_entity_poly.pdbx_seq_one_letter_code
_entity_poly.pdbx_strand_id
1 'polypeptide(L)'
;MKIADKGASRDLSGLARLRNTLRKLYHGRTPAAFRFQLAAVIIDLAIIAFFIATPVIQQTASFLWLDYAVAALVAADLIARLLASNDMLRLMKQPTFWVDVFILLTLLMPTALASLGFLRILRLWSLSRSGSIWRHFEMRGLRPWREASHAVINLLTFLFVITGFVYTFFFRNGAGLENYIDALYFTVATVTTTGFGDIVLPGIAGKLTAIVTMIIGISLFVRLAQAIFRPAKVFFPYPQCGLQRHEPDAVHCKACGHVLNIPNEGD
;
A
#
# COMPACT_ATOMS: atom_id res chain seq x y z
N MET A 1 -16.27 -9.06 61.97
CA MET A 1 -16.69 -7.99 61.04
C MET A 1 -16.50 -8.49 59.62
N LYS A 2 -17.59 -8.89 58.94
CA LYS A 2 -17.60 -9.38 57.55
C LYS A 2 -17.47 -8.17 56.61
N ILE A 3 -16.43 -8.13 55.79
CA ILE A 3 -16.47 -7.36 54.54
C ILE A 3 -16.47 -8.41 53.43
N ALA A 4 -17.67 -8.66 52.92
CA ALA A 4 -17.89 -9.46 51.73
C ALA A 4 -17.39 -8.67 50.53
N ASP A 5 -16.19 -8.99 50.05
CA ASP A 5 -15.74 -8.53 48.74
C ASP A 5 -16.42 -9.38 47.66
N LYS A 6 -17.67 -9.01 47.33
CA LYS A 6 -18.33 -9.42 46.10
C LYS A 6 -17.66 -8.67 44.94
N GLY A 7 -16.44 -9.09 44.62
CA GLY A 7 -15.70 -8.65 43.44
C GLY A 7 -16.36 -9.19 42.18
N ALA A 8 -17.18 -8.33 41.56
CA ALA A 8 -17.92 -8.56 40.34
C ALA A 8 -17.16 -9.39 39.28
N SER A 9 -17.60 -10.63 39.08
CA SER A 9 -17.42 -11.36 37.83
C SER A 9 -18.22 -10.63 36.75
N ARG A 10 -17.69 -9.50 36.26
CA ARG A 10 -18.25 -8.79 35.11
C ARG A 10 -18.22 -9.75 33.93
N ASP A 11 -19.40 -10.12 33.46
CA ASP A 11 -19.62 -10.71 32.15
C ASP A 11 -18.75 -9.98 31.13
N LEU A 12 -17.69 -10.64 30.68
CA LEU A 12 -17.00 -10.23 29.46
C LEU A 12 -18.04 -10.35 28.35
N SER A 13 -18.71 -9.23 28.05
CA SER A 13 -19.65 -9.10 26.93
C SER A 13 -19.07 -9.83 25.71
N GLY A 14 -19.89 -10.52 24.93
CA GLY A 14 -19.41 -11.27 23.75
C GLY A 14 -18.50 -10.40 22.84
N LEU A 15 -18.77 -9.10 22.81
CA LEU A 15 -17.97 -8.05 22.19
C LEU A 15 -16.53 -7.93 22.75
N ALA A 16 -16.35 -7.99 24.07
CA ALA A 16 -15.03 -7.96 24.70
C ALA A 16 -14.20 -9.22 24.38
N ARG A 17 -14.84 -10.40 24.31
CA ARG A 17 -14.18 -11.65 23.89
C ARG A 17 -13.81 -11.61 22.40
N LEU A 18 -14.72 -11.13 21.55
CA LEU A 18 -14.48 -10.95 20.11
C LEU A 18 -13.32 -9.99 19.87
N ARG A 19 -13.31 -8.82 20.52
CA ARG A 19 -12.21 -7.86 20.46
C ARG A 19 -10.86 -8.46 20.85
N ASN A 20 -10.80 -9.19 21.96
CA ASN A 20 -9.56 -9.84 22.39
C ASN A 20 -9.08 -10.91 21.41
N THR A 21 -10.01 -11.65 20.79
CA THR A 21 -9.69 -12.67 19.79
C THR A 21 -9.17 -12.03 18.50
N LEU A 22 -9.87 -11.01 17.98
CA LEU A 22 -9.43 -10.25 16.80
C LEU A 22 -8.07 -9.58 17.04
N ARG A 23 -7.84 -9.03 18.24
CA ARG A 23 -6.55 -8.46 18.62
C ARG A 23 -5.42 -9.50 18.59
N LYS A 24 -5.68 -10.71 19.10
CA LYS A 24 -4.72 -11.83 19.01
C LYS A 24 -4.47 -12.24 17.55
N LEU A 25 -5.48 -12.20 16.68
CA LEU A 25 -5.34 -12.56 15.27
C LEU A 25 -4.58 -11.49 14.44
N TYR A 26 -4.87 -10.20 14.64
CA TYR A 26 -4.23 -9.10 13.90
C TYR A 26 -2.85 -8.72 14.45
N HIS A 27 -2.61 -8.84 15.76
CA HIS A 27 -1.35 -8.40 16.39
C HIS A 27 -0.51 -9.53 17.01
N GLY A 28 -1.09 -10.72 17.19
CA GLY A 28 -0.38 -11.85 17.77
C GLY A 28 0.66 -12.46 16.84
N ARG A 29 1.58 -13.23 17.44
CA ARG A 29 2.66 -13.97 16.75
C ARG A 29 2.37 -15.47 16.67
N THR A 30 1.12 -15.88 16.91
CA THR A 30 0.74 -17.30 16.88
C THR A 30 0.58 -17.80 15.44
N PRO A 31 0.74 -19.11 15.18
CA PRO A 31 0.55 -19.66 13.84
C PRO A 31 -0.87 -19.43 13.29
N ALA A 32 -1.88 -19.37 14.16
CA ALA A 32 -3.25 -19.02 13.78
C ALA A 32 -3.38 -17.55 13.33
N ALA A 33 -2.73 -16.61 14.06
CA ALA A 33 -2.68 -15.20 13.69
C ALA A 33 -2.00 -14.99 12.33
N PHE A 34 -0.93 -15.77 12.07
CA PHE A 34 -0.23 -15.74 10.79
C PHE A 34 -1.12 -16.18 9.62
N ARG A 35 -1.82 -17.32 9.73
CA ARG A 35 -2.73 -17.81 8.68
C ARG A 35 -3.85 -16.81 8.39
N PHE A 36 -4.40 -16.19 9.44
CA PHE A 36 -5.42 -15.16 9.31
C PHE A 36 -4.90 -13.92 8.57
N GLN A 37 -3.72 -13.41 8.95
CA GLN A 37 -3.11 -12.25 8.28
C GLN A 37 -2.79 -12.55 6.81
N LEU A 38 -2.29 -13.75 6.50
CA LEU A 38 -2.05 -14.18 5.12
C LEU A 38 -3.36 -14.25 4.32
N ALA A 39 -4.43 -14.83 4.88
CA ALA A 39 -5.73 -14.88 4.24
C ALA A 39 -6.28 -13.47 3.95
N ALA A 40 -6.16 -12.54 4.90
CA ALA A 40 -6.56 -11.14 4.70
C ALA A 40 -5.79 -10.48 3.54
N VAL A 41 -4.48 -10.70 3.45
CA VAL A 41 -3.65 -10.19 2.35
C VAL A 41 -4.05 -10.81 1.00
N ILE A 42 -4.34 -12.11 0.95
CA ILE A 42 -4.81 -12.77 -0.27
C ILE A 42 -6.16 -12.20 -0.71
N ILE A 43 -7.09 -11.99 0.21
CA ILE A 43 -8.39 -11.37 -0.06
C ILE A 43 -8.19 -9.95 -0.60
N ASP A 44 -7.33 -9.14 0.03
CA ASP A 44 -7.00 -7.79 -0.44
C ASP A 44 -6.43 -7.79 -1.86
N LEU A 45 -5.49 -8.70 -2.17
CA LEU A 45 -4.92 -8.88 -3.51
C LEU A 45 -5.97 -9.31 -4.54
N ALA A 46 -6.86 -10.24 -4.18
CA ALA A 46 -7.95 -10.67 -5.06
C ALA A 46 -8.90 -9.52 -5.39
N ILE A 47 -9.19 -8.66 -4.41
CA ILE A 47 -10.04 -7.50 -4.62
C ILE A 47 -9.34 -6.46 -5.52
N ILE A 48 -8.03 -6.24 -5.33
CA ILE A 48 -7.26 -5.36 -6.22
C ILE A 48 -7.29 -5.89 -7.66
N ALA A 49 -7.08 -7.20 -7.86
CA ALA A 49 -7.17 -7.81 -9.18
C ALA A 49 -8.56 -7.64 -9.82
N PHE A 50 -9.63 -7.83 -9.03
CA PHE A 50 -11.00 -7.57 -9.47
C PHE A 50 -11.21 -6.09 -9.89
N PHE A 51 -10.63 -5.13 -9.17
CA PHE A 51 -10.73 -3.71 -9.53
C PHE A 51 -9.95 -3.36 -10.79
N ILE A 52 -8.78 -3.96 -11.02
CA ILE A 52 -8.04 -3.76 -12.27
C ILE A 52 -8.81 -4.32 -13.47
N ALA A 53 -9.54 -5.43 -13.28
CA ALA A 53 -10.38 -6.03 -14.32
C ALA A 53 -11.73 -5.32 -14.51
N THR A 54 -12.13 -4.44 -13.59
CA THR A 54 -13.41 -3.76 -13.59
C THR A 54 -13.71 -3.00 -14.89
N PRO A 55 -12.80 -2.22 -15.50
CA PRO A 55 -13.07 -1.53 -16.78
C PRO A 55 -13.49 -2.47 -17.92
N VAL A 56 -13.08 -3.74 -17.87
CA VAL A 56 -13.42 -4.78 -18.86
C VAL A 56 -14.76 -5.45 -18.54
N ILE A 57 -15.05 -5.65 -17.25
CA ILE A 57 -16.20 -6.45 -16.76
C ILE A 57 -17.44 -5.57 -16.47
N GLN A 58 -17.28 -4.24 -16.45
CA GLN A 58 -18.32 -3.25 -16.12
C GLN A 58 -19.64 -3.41 -16.90
N GLN A 59 -19.61 -3.99 -18.11
CA GLN A 59 -20.81 -4.19 -18.94
C GLN A 59 -21.63 -5.45 -18.59
N THR A 60 -21.16 -6.30 -17.67
CA THR A 60 -21.86 -7.54 -17.31
C THR A 60 -22.84 -7.31 -16.16
N ALA A 61 -24.08 -7.79 -16.27
CA ALA A 61 -25.11 -7.66 -15.23
C ALA A 61 -24.69 -8.23 -13.86
N SER A 62 -23.80 -9.22 -13.84
CA SER A 62 -23.24 -9.83 -12.63
C SER A 62 -22.26 -8.92 -11.87
N PHE A 63 -21.81 -7.82 -12.47
CA PHE A 63 -20.84 -6.90 -11.87
C PHE A 63 -21.35 -6.27 -10.57
N LEU A 64 -22.64 -5.90 -10.52
CA LEU A 64 -23.21 -5.22 -9.35
C LEU A 64 -23.22 -6.10 -8.10
N TRP A 65 -23.54 -7.39 -8.25
CA TRP A 65 -23.52 -8.35 -7.13
C TRP A 65 -22.10 -8.60 -6.62
N LEU A 66 -21.13 -8.71 -7.53
CA LEU A 66 -19.72 -8.86 -7.16
C LEU A 66 -19.19 -7.61 -6.45
N ASP A 67 -19.53 -6.41 -6.93
CA ASP A 67 -19.10 -5.14 -6.32
C ASP A 67 -19.64 -5.01 -4.88
N TYR A 68 -20.92 -5.32 -4.65
CA TYR A 68 -21.49 -5.31 -3.29
C TYR A 68 -20.93 -6.42 -2.38
N ALA A 69 -20.63 -7.61 -2.92
CA ALA A 69 -19.98 -8.66 -2.14
C ALA A 69 -18.57 -8.22 -1.69
N VAL A 70 -17.82 -7.58 -2.59
CA VAL A 70 -16.53 -6.97 -2.26
C VAL A 70 -16.70 -5.84 -1.23
N ALA A 71 -17.74 -5.01 -1.35
CA ALA A 71 -18.03 -3.94 -0.40
C ALA A 71 -18.26 -4.50 1.01
N ALA A 72 -19.03 -5.58 1.12
CA ALA A 72 -19.29 -6.27 2.38
C ALA A 72 -18.01 -6.85 3.00
N LEU A 73 -17.14 -7.46 2.18
CA LEU A 73 -15.83 -7.97 2.63
C LEU A 73 -14.93 -6.84 3.15
N VAL A 74 -14.90 -5.70 2.46
CA VAL A 74 -14.12 -4.51 2.89
C VAL A 74 -14.68 -3.93 4.18
N ALA A 75 -15.99 -3.79 4.29
CA ALA A 75 -16.63 -3.31 5.50
C ALA A 75 -16.32 -4.24 6.69
N ALA A 76 -16.37 -5.55 6.48
CA ALA A 76 -16.05 -6.53 7.51
C ALA A 76 -14.59 -6.42 7.98
N ASP A 77 -13.62 -6.29 7.06
CA ASP A 77 -12.21 -6.08 7.44
C ASP A 77 -12.01 -4.75 8.18
N LEU A 78 -12.63 -3.67 7.72
CA LEU A 78 -12.54 -2.35 8.36
C LEU A 78 -13.09 -2.38 9.80
N ILE A 79 -14.26 -3.00 9.99
CA ILE A 79 -14.88 -3.18 11.32
C ILE A 79 -14.02 -4.09 12.19
N ALA A 80 -13.48 -5.18 11.65
CA ALA A 80 -12.60 -6.08 12.39
C ALA A 80 -11.33 -5.38 12.87
N ARG A 81 -10.72 -4.52 12.03
CA ARG A 81 -9.55 -3.68 12.40
C ARG A 81 -9.90 -2.66 13.46
N LEU A 82 -11.06 -2.00 13.35
CA LEU A 82 -11.54 -1.04 14.34
C LEU A 82 -11.73 -1.72 15.71
N LEU A 83 -12.35 -2.90 15.74
CA LEU A 83 -12.54 -3.70 16.94
C LEU A 83 -11.22 -4.20 17.52
N ALA A 84 -10.27 -4.62 16.68
CA ALA A 84 -8.96 -5.13 17.13
C ALA A 84 -8.07 -4.05 17.77
N SER A 85 -8.24 -2.79 17.35
CA SER A 85 -7.41 -1.67 17.82
C SER A 85 -7.51 -1.45 19.33
N ASN A 86 -6.37 -1.06 19.94
CA ASN A 86 -6.33 -0.61 21.34
C ASN A 86 -6.79 0.84 21.50
N ASP A 87 -6.61 1.65 20.46
CA ASP A 87 -6.81 3.10 20.50
C ASP A 87 -7.51 3.53 19.20
N MET A 88 -8.84 3.61 19.27
CA MET A 88 -9.69 3.89 18.11
C MET A 88 -9.44 5.31 17.57
N LEU A 89 -9.15 6.27 18.45
CA LEU A 89 -8.86 7.65 18.07
C LEU A 89 -7.53 7.74 17.32
N ARG A 90 -6.51 6.99 17.77
CA ARG A 90 -5.23 6.92 17.05
C ARG A 90 -5.40 6.28 15.66
N LEU A 91 -6.26 5.28 15.53
CA LEU A 91 -6.56 4.65 14.23
C LEU A 91 -7.30 5.61 13.30
N MET A 92 -8.33 6.32 13.78
CA MET A 92 -9.07 7.30 12.98
C MET A 92 -8.21 8.50 12.53
N LYS A 93 -7.14 8.82 13.24
CA LYS A 93 -6.19 9.87 12.83
C LYS A 93 -5.21 9.40 11.73
N GLN A 94 -5.17 8.11 11.40
CA GLN A 94 -4.27 7.60 10.37
C GLN A 94 -4.85 7.86 8.97
N PRO A 95 -4.05 8.40 8.02
CA PRO A 95 -4.50 8.64 6.65
C PRO A 95 -4.97 7.37 5.92
N THR A 96 -4.41 6.21 6.25
CA THR A 96 -4.78 4.92 5.63
C THR A 96 -6.22 4.53 5.95
N PHE A 97 -6.68 4.78 7.18
CA PHE A 97 -8.06 4.49 7.58
C PHE A 97 -9.06 5.31 6.77
N TRP A 98 -8.78 6.60 6.55
CA TRP A 98 -9.62 7.47 5.73
C TRP A 98 -9.66 7.05 4.27
N VAL A 99 -8.53 6.58 3.72
CA VAL A 99 -8.49 6.01 2.37
C VAL A 99 -9.38 4.76 2.29
N ASP A 100 -9.29 3.84 3.26
CA ASP A 100 -10.11 2.62 3.28
C ASP A 100 -11.62 2.95 3.43
N VAL A 101 -11.97 3.92 4.27
CA VAL A 101 -13.36 4.42 4.42
C VAL A 101 -13.86 5.04 3.11
N PHE A 102 -13.03 5.83 2.44
CA PHE A 102 -13.38 6.44 1.17
C PHE A 102 -13.58 5.38 0.07
N ILE A 103 -12.72 4.36 0.01
CA ILE A 103 -12.90 3.22 -0.90
C ILE A 103 -14.22 2.50 -0.61
N LEU A 104 -14.53 2.23 0.66
CA LEU A 104 -15.80 1.62 1.05
C LEU A 104 -17.00 2.46 0.61
N LEU A 105 -16.94 3.78 0.76
CA LEU A 105 -17.98 4.70 0.30
C LEU A 105 -18.18 4.62 -1.22
N THR A 106 -17.08 4.61 -1.99
CA THR A 106 -17.12 4.45 -3.46
C THR A 106 -17.65 3.10 -3.92
N LEU A 107 -17.59 2.06 -3.07
CA LEU A 107 -18.18 0.75 -3.35
C LEU A 107 -19.66 0.66 -2.95
N LEU A 108 -20.07 1.37 -1.90
CA LEU A 108 -21.47 1.41 -1.48
C LEU A 108 -22.34 2.25 -2.42
N MET A 109 -21.75 3.21 -3.13
CA MET A 109 -22.43 4.09 -4.08
C MET A 109 -21.88 3.95 -5.50
N PRO A 110 -21.95 2.76 -6.13
CA PRO A 110 -21.31 2.50 -7.41
C PRO A 110 -21.92 3.31 -8.56
N THR A 111 -23.20 3.66 -8.49
CA THR A 111 -23.89 4.46 -9.52
C THR A 111 -23.59 5.95 -9.41
N ALA A 112 -23.47 6.50 -8.20
CA ALA A 112 -23.20 7.92 -7.97
C ALA A 112 -21.70 8.25 -8.12
N LEU A 113 -20.82 7.33 -7.73
CA LEU A 113 -19.37 7.51 -7.70
C LEU A 113 -18.63 6.64 -8.73
N ALA A 114 -19.32 6.25 -9.82
CA ALA A 114 -18.74 5.44 -10.90
C ALA A 114 -17.44 6.05 -11.47
N SER A 115 -17.41 7.38 -11.62
CA SER A 115 -16.25 8.14 -12.11
C SER A 115 -15.04 8.03 -11.18
N LEU A 116 -15.24 7.74 -9.90
CA LEU A 116 -14.18 7.61 -8.90
C LEU A 116 -13.71 6.16 -8.71
N GLY A 117 -14.18 5.22 -9.55
CA GLY A 117 -13.79 3.81 -9.47
C GLY A 117 -12.28 3.59 -9.54
N PHE A 118 -11.53 4.47 -10.23
CA PHE A 118 -10.07 4.38 -10.27
C PHE A 118 -9.41 4.57 -8.89
N LEU A 119 -10.03 5.32 -7.96
CA LEU A 119 -9.50 5.53 -6.61
C LEU A 119 -9.47 4.23 -5.79
N ARG A 120 -10.15 3.18 -6.23
CA ARG A 120 -10.10 1.84 -5.61
C ARG A 120 -8.68 1.27 -5.61
N ILE A 121 -7.81 1.67 -6.54
CA ILE A 121 -6.39 1.28 -6.55
C ILE A 121 -5.60 1.84 -5.35
N LEU A 122 -6.10 2.88 -4.68
CA LEU A 122 -5.53 3.38 -3.42
C LEU A 122 -5.51 2.30 -2.33
N ARG A 123 -6.29 1.21 -2.48
CA ARG A 123 -6.17 0.03 -1.64
C ARG A 123 -4.76 -0.57 -1.67
N LEU A 124 -4.10 -0.57 -2.83
CA LEU A 124 -2.72 -1.03 -2.96
C LEU A 124 -1.77 -0.20 -2.06
N TRP A 125 -2.00 1.11 -2.00
CA TRP A 125 -1.25 2.02 -1.12
C TRP A 125 -1.56 1.80 0.36
N SER A 126 -2.84 1.68 0.74
CA SER A 126 -3.24 1.38 2.12
C SER A 126 -2.65 0.04 2.59
N LEU A 127 -2.74 -0.98 1.73
CA LEU A 127 -2.21 -2.32 1.96
C LEU A 127 -0.68 -2.30 2.09
N SER A 128 0.03 -1.60 1.19
CA SER A 128 1.48 -1.40 1.30
C SER A 128 1.88 -0.71 2.59
N ARG A 129 1.07 0.21 3.11
CA ARG A 129 1.36 0.88 4.38
C ARG A 129 0.96 0.03 5.60
N SER A 130 0.12 -0.98 5.42
CA SER A 130 -0.22 -1.95 6.47
C SER A 130 1.01 -2.79 6.84
N GLY A 131 1.44 -2.69 8.11
CA GLY A 131 2.60 -3.43 8.61
C GLY A 131 2.46 -4.96 8.57
N SER A 132 1.27 -5.48 8.27
CA SER A 132 0.99 -6.93 8.20
C SER A 132 1.80 -7.62 7.12
N ILE A 133 1.81 -7.09 5.88
CA ILE A 133 2.57 -7.70 4.75
C ILE A 133 4.06 -7.77 5.06
N TRP A 134 4.59 -6.70 5.64
CA TRP A 134 6.02 -6.59 5.87
C TRP A 134 6.52 -7.49 6.96
N ARG A 135 5.71 -7.77 7.99
CA ARG A 135 6.04 -8.79 8.99
C ARG A 135 6.30 -10.15 8.35
N HIS A 136 5.54 -10.50 7.30
CA HIS A 136 5.70 -11.76 6.59
C HIS A 136 7.00 -11.78 5.77
N PHE A 137 7.28 -10.69 5.03
CA PHE A 137 8.52 -10.55 4.27
C PHE A 137 9.77 -10.55 5.18
N GLU A 138 9.67 -9.91 6.33
CA GLU A 138 10.77 -9.78 7.29
C GLU A 138 11.16 -11.12 7.94
N MET A 139 10.21 -12.04 8.09
CA MET A 139 10.48 -13.40 8.57
C MET A 139 11.16 -14.29 7.52
N ARG A 140 11.03 -13.98 6.22
CA ARG A 140 11.70 -14.71 5.12
C ARG A 140 13.09 -14.16 4.78
N GLY A 141 13.64 -13.25 5.59
CA GLY A 141 14.93 -12.62 5.32
C GLY A 141 14.91 -11.54 4.23
N LEU A 142 13.75 -11.19 3.67
CA LEU A 142 13.59 -10.21 2.59
C LEU A 142 13.54 -8.76 3.09
N ARG A 143 14.19 -8.48 4.23
CA ARG A 143 14.32 -7.12 4.77
C ARG A 143 14.95 -6.12 3.79
N PRO A 144 15.98 -6.48 3.00
CA PRO A 144 16.60 -5.56 2.04
C PRO A 144 15.61 -5.08 0.97
N TRP A 145 14.69 -5.95 0.55
CA TRP A 145 13.71 -5.67 -0.48
C TRP A 145 12.54 -4.79 0.00
N ARG A 146 12.43 -4.53 1.31
CA ARG A 146 11.34 -3.74 1.90
C ARG A 146 11.24 -2.34 1.30
N GLU A 147 12.36 -1.64 1.22
CA GLU A 147 12.41 -0.27 0.69
C GLU A 147 12.07 -0.25 -0.81
N ALA A 148 12.65 -1.19 -1.59
CA ALA A 148 12.39 -1.33 -3.02
C ALA A 148 10.92 -1.66 -3.31
N SER A 149 10.35 -2.66 -2.62
CA SER A 149 8.94 -3.03 -2.79
C SER A 149 7.99 -1.89 -2.40
N HIS A 150 8.28 -1.12 -1.35
CA HIS A 150 7.49 0.08 -1.04
C HIS A 150 7.56 1.13 -2.14
N ALA A 151 8.74 1.39 -2.69
CA ALA A 151 8.91 2.35 -3.76
C ALA A 151 8.17 1.92 -5.03
N VAL A 152 8.26 0.63 -5.41
CA VAL A 152 7.52 0.04 -6.53
C VAL A 152 6.02 0.20 -6.34
N ILE A 153 5.49 -0.19 -5.17
CA ILE A 153 4.04 -0.10 -4.91
C ILE A 153 3.57 1.35 -4.92
N ASN A 154 4.33 2.28 -4.33
CA ASN A 154 3.97 3.70 -4.36
C ASN A 154 3.95 4.26 -5.78
N LEU A 155 4.95 3.92 -6.60
CA LEU A 155 4.99 4.33 -8.00
C LEU A 155 3.81 3.75 -8.79
N LEU A 156 3.55 2.44 -8.68
CA LEU A 156 2.43 1.79 -9.36
C LEU A 156 1.09 2.38 -8.92
N THR A 157 0.87 2.56 -7.61
CA THR A 157 -0.36 3.19 -7.11
C THR A 157 -0.52 4.58 -7.71
N PHE A 158 0.54 5.39 -7.72
CA PHE A 158 0.48 6.74 -8.28
C PHE A 158 0.18 6.72 -9.79
N LEU A 159 0.86 5.87 -10.57
CA LEU A 159 0.61 5.71 -12.00
C LEU A 159 -0.87 5.39 -12.26
N PHE A 160 -1.41 4.35 -11.63
CA PHE A 160 -2.80 3.97 -11.85
C PHE A 160 -3.82 5.01 -11.37
N VAL A 161 -3.55 5.72 -10.27
CA VAL A 161 -4.42 6.82 -9.79
C VAL A 161 -4.46 7.95 -10.81
N ILE A 162 -3.30 8.41 -11.28
CA ILE A 162 -3.23 9.51 -12.25
C ILE A 162 -3.81 9.08 -13.60
N THR A 163 -3.49 7.88 -14.07
CA THR A 163 -4.08 7.32 -15.29
C THR A 163 -5.60 7.28 -15.21
N GLY A 164 -6.16 6.80 -14.10
CA GLY A 164 -7.61 6.78 -13.90
C GLY A 164 -8.24 8.16 -13.83
N PHE A 165 -7.57 9.12 -13.18
CA PHE A 165 -7.98 10.52 -13.16
C PHE A 165 -7.98 11.12 -14.56
N VAL A 166 -6.87 10.99 -15.29
CA VAL A 166 -6.70 11.51 -16.65
C VAL A 166 -7.74 10.90 -17.58
N TYR A 167 -7.91 9.58 -17.55
CA TYR A 167 -8.92 8.86 -18.33
C TYR A 167 -10.33 9.40 -18.08
N THR A 168 -10.72 9.51 -16.80
CA THR A 168 -12.07 9.91 -16.39
C THR A 168 -12.40 11.36 -16.77
N PHE A 169 -11.43 12.28 -16.62
CA PHE A 169 -11.68 13.71 -16.76
C PHE A 169 -11.31 14.28 -18.14
N PHE A 170 -10.36 13.68 -18.85
CA PHE A 170 -9.86 14.21 -20.14
C PHE A 170 -10.20 13.33 -21.34
N PHE A 171 -10.40 12.02 -21.16
CA PHE A 171 -10.73 11.09 -22.24
C PHE A 171 -12.23 10.69 -22.27
N ARG A 172 -13.07 11.51 -21.64
CA ARG A 172 -14.48 11.21 -21.32
C ARG A 172 -15.39 10.94 -22.53
N ASN A 173 -14.99 11.35 -23.74
CA ASN A 173 -15.80 11.21 -24.96
C ASN A 173 -15.53 9.93 -25.76
N GLY A 174 -14.53 9.13 -25.38
CA GLY A 174 -14.24 7.84 -26.00
C GLY A 174 -14.26 6.73 -24.94
N ALA A 175 -15.37 6.00 -24.84
CA ALA A 175 -15.41 4.79 -24.02
C ALA A 175 -14.60 3.70 -24.73
N GLY A 176 -13.55 3.19 -24.10
CA GLY A 176 -12.74 2.12 -24.67
C GLY A 176 -11.43 1.85 -23.93
N LEU A 177 -10.90 0.65 -24.14
CA LEU A 177 -9.60 0.21 -23.63
C LEU A 177 -8.45 1.01 -24.26
N GLU A 178 -8.62 1.47 -25.50
CA GLU A 178 -7.67 2.34 -26.21
C GLU A 178 -7.42 3.64 -25.45
N ASN A 179 -8.46 4.40 -25.12
CA ASN A 179 -8.32 5.65 -24.35
C ASN A 179 -7.73 5.44 -22.94
N TYR A 180 -7.96 4.25 -22.34
CA TYR A 180 -7.33 3.91 -21.06
C TYR A 180 -5.82 3.67 -21.24
N ILE A 181 -5.43 2.98 -22.32
CA ILE A 181 -4.03 2.78 -22.69
C ILE A 181 -3.38 4.13 -23.00
N ASP A 182 -4.04 5.03 -23.72
CA ASP A 182 -3.53 6.37 -24.03
C ASP A 182 -3.30 7.20 -22.77
N ALA A 183 -4.25 7.16 -21.82
CA ALA A 183 -4.09 7.80 -20.53
C ALA A 183 -2.92 7.19 -19.72
N LEU A 184 -2.75 5.86 -19.77
CA LEU A 184 -1.65 5.17 -19.12
C LEU A 184 -0.31 5.56 -19.75
N TYR A 185 -0.25 5.56 -21.08
CA TYR A 185 0.91 5.93 -21.87
C TYR A 185 1.34 7.37 -21.57
N PHE A 186 0.40 8.33 -21.60
CA PHE A 186 0.65 9.71 -21.19
C PHE A 186 1.24 9.77 -19.76
N THR A 187 0.64 9.04 -18.82
CA THR A 187 1.06 9.05 -17.41
C THR A 187 2.47 8.49 -17.26
N VAL A 188 2.75 7.33 -17.87
CA VAL A 188 4.07 6.69 -17.83
C VAL A 188 5.11 7.60 -18.45
N ALA A 189 4.89 8.10 -19.69
CA ALA A 189 5.82 8.98 -20.38
C ALA A 189 6.10 10.28 -19.60
N THR A 190 5.10 10.81 -18.90
CA THR A 190 5.24 12.01 -18.05
C THR A 190 6.06 11.70 -16.79
N VAL A 191 5.77 10.59 -16.11
CA VAL A 191 6.43 10.20 -14.85
C VAL A 191 7.87 9.73 -15.08
N THR A 192 8.15 9.06 -16.18
CA THR A 192 9.51 8.68 -16.59
C THR A 192 10.29 9.85 -17.19
N THR A 193 9.67 11.03 -17.32
CA THR A 193 10.26 12.23 -17.95
C THR A 193 10.66 12.04 -19.41
N THR A 194 10.11 11.03 -20.09
CA THR A 194 10.36 10.77 -21.52
C THR A 194 9.60 11.77 -22.39
N GLY A 195 8.33 12.03 -22.07
CA GLY A 195 7.54 13.13 -22.64
C GLY A 195 7.51 13.19 -24.17
N PHE A 196 7.11 12.10 -24.84
CA PHE A 196 7.06 12.03 -26.32
C PHE A 196 6.26 13.16 -26.99
N GLY A 197 5.25 13.70 -26.31
CA GLY A 197 4.50 14.88 -26.75
C GLY A 197 3.44 14.62 -27.82
N ASP A 198 3.26 13.35 -28.20
CA ASP A 198 2.21 12.83 -29.06
C ASP A 198 0.82 12.87 -28.39
N ILE A 199 0.76 12.62 -27.08
CA ILE A 199 -0.46 12.76 -26.28
C ILE A 199 -0.26 13.86 -25.23
N VAL A 200 -1.14 14.87 -25.22
CA VAL A 200 -1.12 15.98 -24.26
C VAL A 200 -2.52 16.29 -23.74
N LEU A 201 -2.59 16.75 -22.47
CA LEU A 201 -3.85 17.14 -21.86
C LEU A 201 -4.26 18.56 -22.30
N PRO A 202 -5.40 18.75 -22.97
CA PRO A 202 -5.82 20.07 -23.44
C PRO A 202 -6.26 20.99 -22.28
N GLY A 203 -6.18 22.30 -22.53
CA GLY A 203 -6.69 23.34 -21.64
C GLY A 203 -5.83 23.62 -20.40
N ILE A 204 -6.29 24.58 -19.58
CA ILE A 204 -5.58 25.03 -18.37
C ILE A 204 -5.54 23.91 -17.32
N ALA A 205 -6.67 23.23 -17.09
CA ALA A 205 -6.76 22.12 -16.14
C ALA A 205 -5.84 20.95 -16.54
N GLY A 206 -5.70 20.68 -17.84
CA GLY A 206 -4.79 19.66 -18.36
C GLY A 206 -3.33 19.98 -18.06
N LYS A 207 -2.91 21.22 -18.35
CA LYS A 207 -1.56 21.70 -18.04
C LYS A 207 -1.25 21.65 -16.54
N LEU A 208 -2.18 22.08 -15.68
CA LEU A 208 -2.00 22.01 -14.23
C LEU A 208 -1.88 20.56 -13.74
N THR A 209 -2.71 19.66 -14.28
CA THR A 209 -2.64 18.22 -13.97
C THR A 209 -1.29 17.62 -14.38
N ALA A 210 -0.79 17.97 -15.57
CA ALA A 210 0.52 17.55 -16.03
C ALA A 210 1.64 18.06 -15.11
N ILE A 211 1.61 19.33 -14.70
CA ILE A 211 2.61 19.92 -13.78
C ILE A 211 2.66 19.17 -12.44
N VAL A 212 1.50 18.93 -11.82
CA VAL A 212 1.42 18.18 -10.57
C VAL A 212 1.92 16.74 -10.76
N THR A 213 1.55 16.11 -11.88
CA THR A 213 1.99 14.75 -12.22
C THR A 213 3.50 14.68 -12.39
N MET A 214 4.12 15.65 -13.07
CA MET A 214 5.58 15.72 -13.24
C MET A 214 6.31 15.87 -11.91
N ILE A 215 5.88 16.80 -11.05
CA ILE A 215 6.52 17.07 -9.75
C ILE A 215 6.48 15.83 -8.85
N ILE A 216 5.32 15.16 -8.75
CA ILE A 216 5.19 13.97 -7.92
C ILE A 216 5.90 12.78 -8.59
N GLY A 217 5.74 12.62 -9.91
CA GLY A 217 6.28 11.53 -10.70
C GLY A 217 7.79 11.40 -10.60
N ILE A 218 8.53 12.49 -10.85
CA ILE A 218 10.00 12.47 -10.77
C ILE A 218 10.48 12.09 -9.36
N SER A 219 9.80 12.56 -8.32
CA SER A 219 10.16 12.24 -6.93
C SER A 219 9.98 10.75 -6.61
N LEU A 220 8.93 10.12 -7.14
CA LEU A 220 8.67 8.70 -6.95
C LEU A 220 9.61 7.83 -7.79
N PHE A 221 9.89 8.24 -9.02
CA PHE A 221 10.82 7.54 -9.90
C PHE A 221 12.25 7.55 -9.33
N VAL A 222 12.73 8.72 -8.85
CA VAL A 222 14.03 8.83 -8.18
C VAL A 222 14.07 7.98 -6.91
N ARG A 223 13.00 7.96 -6.10
CA ARG A 223 12.92 7.08 -4.92
C ARG A 223 13.00 5.60 -5.29
N LEU A 224 12.37 5.19 -6.39
CA LEU A 224 12.46 3.82 -6.89
C LEU A 224 13.89 3.49 -7.32
N ALA A 225 14.51 4.35 -8.13
CA ALA A 225 15.89 4.16 -8.56
C ALA A 225 16.83 4.06 -7.35
N GLN A 226 16.71 4.97 -6.37
CA GLN A 226 17.49 4.91 -5.14
C GLN A 226 17.24 3.64 -4.33
N ALA A 227 16.01 3.12 -4.31
CA ALA A 227 15.68 1.92 -3.55
C ALA A 227 16.17 0.64 -4.23
N ILE A 228 16.21 0.60 -5.57
CA ILE A 228 16.75 -0.53 -6.35
C ILE A 228 18.29 -0.51 -6.37
N PHE A 229 18.87 0.66 -6.64
CA PHE A 229 20.32 0.83 -6.80
C PHE A 229 21.03 1.15 -5.49
N ARG A 230 20.35 1.11 -4.33
CA ARG A 230 21.02 1.30 -3.05
C ARG A 230 22.01 0.16 -2.85
N PRO A 231 23.33 0.43 -2.79
CA PRO A 231 24.31 -0.63 -2.57
C PRO A 231 24.00 -1.31 -1.25
N ALA A 232 23.89 -2.64 -1.28
CA ALA A 232 23.71 -3.43 -0.07
C ALA A 232 24.89 -3.14 0.86
N LYS A 233 24.66 -2.41 1.95
CA LYS A 233 25.73 -2.16 2.92
C LYS A 233 25.91 -3.39 3.78
N VAL A 234 27.13 -3.88 3.87
CA VAL A 234 27.49 -4.98 4.76
C VAL A 234 27.54 -4.47 6.20
N PHE A 235 27.03 -5.29 7.13
CA PHE A 235 27.12 -5.00 8.55
C PHE A 235 28.44 -5.54 9.08
N PHE A 236 29.37 -4.64 9.37
CA PHE A 236 30.68 -4.96 9.94
C PHE A 236 30.96 -3.92 11.03
N PRO A 237 30.66 -4.24 12.31
CA PRO A 237 30.74 -3.27 13.39
C PRO A 237 32.18 -2.97 13.76
N TYR A 238 32.63 -1.73 13.55
CA TYR A 238 33.96 -1.29 13.97
C TYR A 238 33.92 -0.58 15.33
N PRO A 239 34.62 -1.09 16.36
CA PRO A 239 34.48 -0.59 17.73
C PRO A 239 35.08 0.80 17.98
N GLN A 240 36.05 1.28 17.18
CA GLN A 240 36.70 2.57 17.46
C GLN A 240 35.92 3.78 16.93
N CYS A 241 35.20 3.65 15.81
CA CYS A 241 34.44 4.77 15.22
C CYS A 241 32.91 4.60 15.32
N GLY A 242 32.44 3.40 15.68
CA GLY A 242 31.01 3.12 15.83
C GLY A 242 30.23 3.03 14.52
N LEU A 243 30.87 3.16 13.35
CA LEU A 243 30.22 2.94 12.07
C LEU A 243 29.98 1.44 11.88
N GLN A 244 28.71 1.05 11.75
CA GLN A 244 28.30 -0.37 11.68
C GLN A 244 28.06 -0.88 10.26
N ARG A 245 27.94 0.01 9.26
CA ARG A 245 27.57 -0.33 7.89
C ARG A 245 28.58 0.22 6.90
N HIS A 246 29.16 -0.66 6.10
CA HIS A 246 30.19 -0.34 5.10
C HIS A 246 29.73 -0.76 3.70
N GLU A 247 30.39 -0.23 2.66
CA GLU A 247 30.20 -0.74 1.30
C GLU A 247 30.84 -2.14 1.20
N PRO A 248 30.32 -3.05 0.37
CA PRO A 248 30.84 -4.42 0.26
C PRO A 248 32.33 -4.47 -0.11
N ASP A 249 32.77 -3.53 -0.95
CA ASP A 249 34.13 -3.38 -1.48
C ASP A 249 34.98 -2.36 -0.69
N ALA A 250 34.53 -1.96 0.51
CA ALA A 250 35.23 -0.97 1.32
C ALA A 250 36.52 -1.55 1.92
N VAL A 251 37.68 -1.21 1.35
CA VAL A 251 39.00 -1.49 1.94
C VAL A 251 39.28 -0.61 3.16
N HIS A 252 38.68 0.59 3.22
CA HIS A 252 38.86 1.53 4.32
C HIS A 252 37.52 1.98 4.90
N CYS A 253 37.46 2.15 6.23
CA CYS A 253 36.30 2.69 6.91
C CYS A 253 36.13 4.18 6.57
N LYS A 254 34.98 4.55 5.98
CA LYS A 254 34.66 5.95 5.61
C LYS A 254 34.70 6.95 6.77
N ALA A 255 34.51 6.50 8.01
CA ALA A 255 34.49 7.38 9.18
C ALA A 255 35.87 7.63 9.79
N CYS A 256 36.79 6.66 9.73
CA CYS A 256 38.07 6.73 10.47
C CYS A 256 39.31 6.31 9.66
N GLY A 257 39.16 5.86 8.42
CA GLY A 257 40.27 5.46 7.54
C GLY A 257 40.89 4.10 7.84
N HIS A 258 40.45 3.40 8.90
CA HIS A 258 41.00 2.08 9.26
C HIS A 258 40.77 1.05 8.14
N VAL A 259 41.77 0.20 7.89
CA VAL A 259 41.69 -0.87 6.89
C VAL A 259 40.70 -1.92 7.38
N LEU A 260 39.65 -2.14 6.60
CA LEU A 260 38.62 -3.15 6.86
C LEU A 260 38.98 -4.42 6.09
N ASN A 261 38.90 -5.57 6.77
CA ASN A 261 39.05 -6.88 6.13
C ASN A 261 37.67 -7.55 6.04
N ILE A 262 36.84 -7.06 5.12
CA ILE A 262 35.51 -7.60 4.87
C ILE A 262 35.71 -8.85 3.97
N PRO A 263 35.29 -10.05 4.40
CA PRO A 263 35.40 -11.25 3.58
C PRO A 263 34.52 -11.12 2.33
N ASN A 264 35.08 -11.43 1.17
CA ASN A 264 34.33 -11.49 -0.09
C ASN A 264 33.39 -12.71 -0.05
N GLU A 265 32.19 -12.59 -0.62
CA GLU A 265 31.30 -13.74 -0.80
C GLU A 265 31.94 -14.71 -1.83
N GLY A 266 32.62 -15.76 -1.35
CA GLY A 266 33.22 -16.77 -2.22
C GLY A 266 34.47 -17.50 -1.69
N ASP A 267 35.08 -17.04 -0.60
CA ASP A 267 36.25 -17.67 0.04
C ASP A 267 36.01 -18.05 1.51
#